data_AF-A0A3D0K349-F1
#
_entry.id   AF-A0A3D0K349-F1
#
_cell.length_a   1.000
_cell.length_b   1.000
_cell.length_c   1.000
_cell.angle_alpha   90.00
_cell.angle_beta   90.00
_cell.angle_gamma   90.00
#
_symmetry.space_group_name_H-M   'P 1'
#
loop_
_entity.id
_entity.type
_entity.pdbx_description
1 polymer ?
#
loop_
_entity_poly.entity_id
_entity_poly.type
_entity_poly.pdbx_seq_one_letter_code
_entity_poly.pdbx_strand_id
1 'polypeptide(L)' 'SIGEFYSVALTNMKQQADTGTKMVHIGRNTRSNIVSKGISA' A
#
# COMPACT_ATOMS: atom_id res chain seq x y z
N SER A 1 -9.32 1.37 -16.60
CA SER A 1 -9.38 2.02 -15.28
C SER A 1 -8.01 2.02 -14.64
N ILE A 2 -7.64 3.09 -13.92
CA ILE A 2 -6.36 3.21 -13.21
C ILE A 2 -6.66 3.27 -11.71
N GLY A 3 -6.04 2.39 -10.93
CA GLY A 3 -6.12 2.39 -9.47
C GLY A 3 -4.84 2.93 -8.86
N GLU A 4 -4.94 3.69 -7.78
CA GLU A 4 -3.78 4.22 -7.08
C GLU A 4 -3.91 4.01 -5.56
N PHE A 5 -2.81 3.65 -4.91
CA PHE A 5 -2.75 3.49 -3.46
C PHE A 5 -1.44 4.06 -2.92
N TYR A 6 -1.56 4.86 -1.87
CA TYR A 6 -0.44 5.48 -1.18
C TYR A 6 -0.59 5.23 0.33
N SER A 7 0.42 4.65 0.98
CA SER A 7 0.42 4.48 2.44
C SER A 7 1.72 4.91 3.10
N VAL A 8 1.60 5.39 4.33
CA VAL A 8 2.70 5.59 5.26
C VAL A 8 2.35 4.89 6.57
N ALA A 9 3.24 4.03 7.06
CA ALA A 9 3.10 3.37 8.36
C ALA A 9 4.26 3.79 9.26
N LEU A 10 3.97 4.27 10.47
CA LEU A 10 4.95 4.62 11.49
C LEU A 10 4.87 3.62 12.64
N THR A 11 6.00 3.05 13.04
CA THR A 11 6.14 2.22 14.23
C THR A 11 7.23 2.76 15.15
N ASN A 12 7.01 2.66 16.46
CA ASN A 12 8.01 2.94 17.48
C ASN A 12 8.06 1.82 18.53
N MET A 13 9.23 1.60 19.13
CA MET A 13 9.47 0.58 20.14
C MET A 13 9.01 -0.82 19.68
N LYS A 14 8.10 -1.46 20.43
CA LYS A 14 7.59 -2.82 20.17
C LYS A 14 6.28 -2.81 19.37
N GLN A 15 5.92 -1.70 18.75
CA GLN A 15 4.74 -1.64 17.88
C GLN A 15 4.98 -2.45 16.62
N GLN A 16 3.90 -3.08 16.14
CA GLN A 16 3.89 -3.83 14.89
C GLN A 16 2.84 -3.22 13.98
N ALA A 17 3.25 -2.84 12.78
CA ALA A 17 2.35 -2.45 11.72
C ALA A 17 2.31 -3.57 10.69
N ASP A 18 1.12 -4.09 10.42
CA ASP A 18 0.83 -4.98 9.30
C ASP A 18 -0.12 -4.23 8.37
N THR A 19 0.46 -3.58 7.36
CA THR A 19 -0.27 -2.77 6.40
C THR A 19 0.07 -3.22 5.00
N GLY A 20 -0.95 -3.37 4.17
CA GLY A 20 -0.80 -3.70 2.76
C GLY A 20 -2.08 -3.40 2.01
N THR A 21 -2.02 -3.54 0.69
CA THR A 21 -3.20 -3.43 -0.17
C THR A 21 -3.18 -4.54 -1.22
N LYS A 22 -4.34 -4.83 -1.80
CA LYS A 22 -4.47 -5.76 -2.92
C LYS A 22 -5.31 -5.10 -4.00
N MET A 23 -4.74 -4.93 -5.18
CA MET A 23 -5.47 -4.48 -6.36
C MET A 23 -5.86 -5.69 -7.22
N VAL A 24 -7.14 -5.79 -7.56
CA VAL A 24 -7.68 -6.86 -8.41
C VAL A 24 -8.11 -6.28 -9.75
N HIS A 25 -7.52 -6.80 -10.83
CA HIS A 25 -7.74 -6.35 -12.20
C HIS A 25 -8.75 -7.26 -12.91
N ILE A 26 -10.02 -6.84 -12.99
CA ILE A 26 -11.09 -7.62 -13.63
C ILE A 26 -11.21 -7.32 -15.13
N GLY A 27 -11.01 -6.06 -15.52
CA GLY A 27 -11.13 -5.60 -16.91
C GLY A 27 -9.81 -5.50 -17.66
N ARG A 28 -9.86 -5.61 -18.99
CA ARG A 28 -8.69 -5.38 -19.86
C ARG A 28 -8.17 -3.95 -19.72
N ASN A 29 -6.86 -3.78 -19.87
CA ASN A 29 -6.16 -2.48 -19.83
C ASN A 29 -6.37 -1.69 -18.52
N THR A 30 -6.58 -2.40 -17.40
CA THR A 30 -6.54 -1.78 -16.07
C THR A 30 -5.11 -1.75 -15.55
N ARG A 31 -4.74 -0.72 -14.80
CA ARG A 31 -3.36 -0.52 -14.27
C ARG A 31 -3.42 -0.02 -12.84
N SER A 32 -2.41 -0.34 -12.02
CA SER A 32 -2.32 0.12 -10.63
C SER A 32 -0.97 0.74 -10.33
N ASN A 33 -0.96 1.83 -9.56
CA ASN A 33 0.25 2.37 -8.92
C ASN A 33 0.10 2.21 -7.40
N ILE A 34 1.05 1.51 -6.76
CA ILE A 34 1.01 1.24 -5.32
C ILE A 34 2.33 1.71 -4.73
N VAL A 35 2.26 2.72 -3.87
CA VAL A 35 3.41 3.25 -3.13
C VAL A 35 3.15 3.07 -1.64
N SER A 36 4.08 2.42 -0.95
CA SER A 36 4.02 2.29 0.50
C SER A 36 5.35 2.70 1.12
N LYS A 37 5.30 3.35 2.27
CA LYS A 37 6.48 3.75 3.03
C LYS A 37 6.31 3.38 4.50
N GLY A 38 7.13 2.47 4.97
CA GLY A 38 7.31 2.21 6.40
C GLY A 38 8.35 3.15 6.99
N ILE A 39 8.08 3.66 8.19
CA ILE A 39 9.02 4.42 9.01
C ILE A 39 9.05 3.72 10.36
N SER A 40 10.24 3.28 10.79
CA SER A 40 10.47 2.81 12.15
C SER A 40 11.39 3.82 12.83
N ALA A 41 10.94 4.38 13.95
CA ALA A 41 11.64 5.40 14.70
C ALA A 41 11.67 5.06 16.18
#